data_AF-A0A530C6R5-F1
#
_entry.id   AF-A0A530C6R5-F1
#
_cell.length_a   1.000
_cell.length_b   1.000
_cell.length_c   1.000
_cell.angle_alpha   90.00
_cell.angle_beta   90.00
_cell.angle_gamma   90.00
#
_symmetry.space_group_name_H-M   'P 1'
#
loop_
_entity.id
_entity.type
_entity.pdbx_description
1 polymer ?
#
loop_
_entity_poly.entity_id
_entity_poly.type
_entity_poly.pdbx_seq_one_letter_code
_entity_poly.pdbx_strand_id
1 'polypeptide(L)'
;MKSHYRAVVIGGGVVGASVLYHLTRFGWSDVALIERAELTAGSTWHAAAGFHALNADPNVAALQDYTIKLYREIEAESGQNAGLHMTGGVNMASDPHRWEWLKSAWAVFQSVGIETARLVTPEEIKEICPIVDVSGVLGGLYDSNEGHLDPYGTTHAYAGAARKRGADVI
;
A
#
# COMPACT_ATOMS: atom_id res chain seq x y z
N MET A 1 -28.01 -12.96 -7.62
CA MET A 1 -27.18 -13.69 -6.63
C MET A 1 -27.26 -15.18 -6.95
N LYS A 2 -26.13 -15.87 -7.05
CA LYS A 2 -26.10 -17.33 -7.23
C LYS A 2 -26.48 -17.99 -5.90
N SER A 3 -27.02 -19.21 -5.95
CA SER A 3 -27.30 -20.00 -4.74
C SER A 3 -26.07 -20.64 -4.14
N HIS A 4 -24.98 -20.76 -4.91
CA HIS A 4 -23.72 -21.37 -4.51
C HIS A 4 -22.55 -20.57 -5.09
N TYR A 5 -21.49 -20.43 -4.29
CA TYR A 5 -20.18 -19.88 -4.66
C TYR A 5 -19.11 -20.83 -4.14
N ARG A 6 -17.98 -20.90 -4.85
CA ARG A 6 -16.81 -21.68 -4.41
C ARG A 6 -16.11 -21.05 -3.21
N ALA A 7 -16.07 -19.72 -3.15
CA ALA A 7 -15.64 -18.97 -1.98
C ALA A 7 -16.42 -17.67 -1.84
N VAL A 8 -16.62 -17.26 -0.58
CA VAL A 8 -17.30 -16.02 -0.21
C VAL A 8 -16.38 -15.24 0.72
N VAL A 9 -16.10 -13.99 0.35
CA VAL A 9 -15.38 -13.01 1.17
C VAL A 9 -16.39 -12.19 1.95
N ILE A 10 -16.29 -12.15 3.28
CA ILE A 10 -17.20 -11.39 4.13
C ILE A 10 -16.53 -10.08 4.54
N GLY A 11 -17.07 -8.96 4.08
CA GLY A 11 -16.58 -7.60 4.37
C GLY A 11 -16.02 -6.88 3.13
N GLY A 12 -16.59 -5.71 2.83
CA GLY A 12 -16.29 -4.84 1.69
C GLY A 12 -15.24 -3.76 1.96
N GLY A 13 -14.36 -3.97 2.93
CA GLY A 13 -13.17 -3.12 3.10
C GLY A 13 -12.08 -3.43 2.07
N VAL A 14 -11.01 -2.63 2.06
CA VAL A 14 -9.90 -2.76 1.09
C VAL A 14 -9.27 -4.16 1.09
N VAL A 15 -9.16 -4.81 2.27
CA VAL A 15 -8.62 -6.17 2.39
C VAL A 15 -9.55 -7.19 1.72
N GLY A 16 -10.86 -7.11 1.95
CA GLY A 16 -11.82 -8.04 1.33
C GLY A 16 -11.85 -7.87 -0.19
N ALA A 17 -11.85 -6.63 -0.67
CA ALA A 17 -11.77 -6.34 -2.11
C ALA A 17 -10.46 -6.84 -2.72
N SER A 18 -9.33 -6.70 -2.03
CA SER A 18 -8.04 -7.23 -2.46
C SER A 18 -8.06 -8.77 -2.54
N VAL A 19 -8.59 -9.47 -1.53
CA VAL A 19 -8.74 -10.93 -1.55
C VAL A 19 -9.60 -11.36 -2.75
N LEU A 20 -10.74 -10.71 -2.95
CA LEU A 20 -11.63 -11.01 -4.09
C LEU A 20 -10.92 -10.83 -5.42
N TYR A 21 -10.20 -9.71 -5.60
CA TYR A 21 -9.39 -9.45 -6.79
C TYR A 21 -8.38 -10.56 -7.04
N HIS A 22 -7.61 -10.95 -6.02
CA HIS A 22 -6.59 -11.99 -6.20
C HIS A 22 -7.19 -13.36 -6.53
N LEU A 23 -8.30 -13.76 -5.90
CA LEU A 23 -9.01 -14.99 -6.26
C LEU A 23 -9.38 -15.00 -7.75
N THR A 24 -9.91 -13.89 -8.26
CA THR A 24 -10.24 -13.77 -9.68
C THR A 24 -9.01 -13.70 -10.59
N ARG A 25 -7.92 -13.06 -10.14
CA ARG A 25 -6.63 -13.04 -10.87
C ARG A 25 -6.05 -14.45 -11.01
N PHE A 26 -6.28 -15.32 -10.03
CA PHE A 26 -5.91 -16.75 -10.08
C PHE A 26 -6.96 -17.63 -10.79
N GLY A 27 -7.92 -17.03 -11.51
CA GLY A 27 -8.83 -17.73 -12.42
C GLY A 27 -10.14 -18.21 -11.80
N TRP A 28 -10.47 -17.81 -10.58
CA TRP A 28 -11.75 -18.16 -9.97
C TRP A 28 -12.84 -17.17 -10.43
N SER A 29 -13.96 -17.67 -10.92
CA SER A 29 -15.09 -16.85 -11.44
C SER A 29 -16.42 -17.15 -10.72
N ASP A 30 -16.39 -18.07 -9.77
CA ASP A 30 -17.48 -18.48 -8.90
C ASP A 30 -17.26 -17.99 -7.46
N VAL A 31 -16.83 -16.74 -7.32
CA VAL A 31 -16.55 -16.09 -6.03
C VAL A 31 -17.44 -14.86 -5.82
N ALA A 32 -17.74 -14.59 -4.55
CA ALA A 32 -18.49 -13.41 -4.15
C ALA A 32 -17.80 -12.67 -2.99
N LEU A 33 -17.99 -11.36 -2.95
CA LEU A 33 -17.84 -10.56 -1.73
C LEU A 33 -19.22 -10.16 -1.23
N ILE A 34 -19.46 -10.29 0.07
CA ILE A 34 -20.69 -9.83 0.73
C ILE A 34 -20.33 -8.76 1.75
N GLU A 35 -20.86 -7.56 1.55
CA GLU A 35 -20.74 -6.43 2.47
C GLU A 35 -22.09 -6.15 3.16
N ARG A 36 -22.06 -5.79 4.44
CA ARG A 36 -23.29 -5.52 5.20
C ARG A 36 -24.00 -4.22 4.77
N ALA A 37 -23.25 -3.25 4.25
CA ALA A 37 -23.75 -1.94 3.85
C ALA A 37 -23.21 -1.55 2.47
N GLU A 38 -22.19 -0.70 2.41
CA GLU A 38 -21.51 -0.30 1.19
C GLU A 38 -20.02 -0.59 1.30
N LEU A 39 -19.34 -0.70 0.16
CA LEU A 39 -17.89 -0.83 0.15
C LEU A 39 -17.27 0.30 0.96
N THR A 40 -16.19 -0.02 1.67
CA THR A 40 -15.42 0.90 2.53
C THR A 40 -16.06 1.33 3.85
N ALA A 41 -17.31 0.96 4.14
CA ALA A 41 -18.07 1.38 5.34
C ALA A 41 -17.46 0.97 6.71
N GLY A 42 -16.35 0.24 6.72
CA GLY A 42 -15.54 -0.05 7.90
C GLY A 42 -14.43 0.99 8.13
N SER A 43 -13.24 0.54 8.53
CA SER A 43 -12.11 1.46 8.78
C SER A 43 -11.48 2.05 7.52
N THR A 44 -11.80 1.49 6.35
CA THR A 44 -11.17 1.86 5.08
C THR A 44 -11.43 3.31 4.68
N TRP A 45 -12.69 3.79 4.75
CA TRP A 45 -13.03 5.13 4.24
C TRP A 45 -12.29 6.27 4.96
N HIS A 46 -12.00 6.10 6.26
CA HIS A 46 -11.37 7.12 7.10
C HIS A 46 -9.86 6.93 7.27
N ALA A 47 -9.24 6.04 6.49
CA ALA A 47 -7.79 5.87 6.53
C ALA A 47 -7.10 7.12 5.95
N ALA A 48 -6.04 7.61 6.61
CA ALA A 48 -5.15 8.61 6.03
C ALA A 48 -4.39 8.08 4.78
N ALA A 49 -4.35 6.75 4.64
CA ALA A 49 -3.89 6.03 3.47
C ALA A 49 -2.46 6.33 2.99
N GLY A 50 -1.59 6.74 3.93
CA GLY A 50 -0.15 6.73 3.72
C GLY A 50 0.39 5.29 3.71
N PHE A 51 1.32 5.01 2.81
CA PHE A 51 2.01 3.73 2.71
C PHE A 51 3.51 3.93 2.62
N HIS A 52 4.25 2.98 3.19
CA HIS A 52 5.71 2.92 3.19
C HIS A 52 6.16 1.48 2.94
N ALA A 53 7.33 1.30 2.34
CA ALA A 53 7.95 -0.02 2.23
C ALA A 53 8.70 -0.41 3.51
N LEU A 54 9.03 0.56 4.39
CA LEU A 54 9.84 0.35 5.58
C LEU A 54 9.17 -0.59 6.59
N ASN A 55 9.71 -1.79 6.72
CA ASN A 55 9.26 -2.76 7.72
C ASN A 55 10.43 -3.44 8.42
N ALA A 56 10.19 -3.90 9.65
CA ALA A 56 11.16 -4.70 10.40
C ALA A 56 11.24 -6.14 9.86
N ASP A 57 10.17 -6.65 9.25
CA ASP A 57 10.15 -7.97 8.60
C ASP A 57 10.38 -7.84 7.09
N PRO A 58 11.44 -8.46 6.53
CA PRO A 58 11.75 -8.41 5.10
C PRO A 58 10.61 -8.94 4.20
N ASN A 59 9.84 -9.93 4.66
CA ASN A 59 8.72 -10.46 3.88
C ASN A 59 7.56 -9.47 3.83
N VAL A 60 7.34 -8.72 4.91
CA VAL A 60 6.32 -7.66 4.93
C VAL A 60 6.74 -6.50 4.04
N ALA A 61 8.02 -6.12 4.06
CA ALA A 61 8.55 -5.12 3.12
C ALA A 61 8.35 -5.54 1.66
N ALA A 62 8.63 -6.80 1.31
CA ALA A 62 8.38 -7.34 -0.02
C ALA A 62 6.89 -7.34 -0.39
N LEU A 63 6.00 -7.65 0.56
CA LEU A 63 4.55 -7.60 0.34
C LEU A 63 4.05 -6.16 0.13
N GLN A 64 4.60 -5.18 0.86
CA GLN A 64 4.30 -3.76 0.67
C GLN A 64 4.73 -3.28 -0.72
N ASP A 65 5.97 -3.60 -1.12
CA ASP A 65 6.49 -3.27 -2.46
C ASP A 65 5.61 -3.88 -3.58
N TYR A 66 5.20 -5.14 -3.45
CA TYR A 66 4.23 -5.77 -4.35
C TYR A 66 2.91 -4.98 -4.41
N THR A 67 2.37 -4.63 -3.25
CA THR A 67 1.09 -3.91 -3.15
C THR A 67 1.15 -2.54 -3.80
N ILE A 68 2.25 -1.81 -3.62
CA ILE A 68 2.46 -0.48 -4.21
C ILE A 68 2.52 -0.57 -5.74
N LYS A 69 3.21 -1.57 -6.28
CA LYS A 69 3.25 -1.84 -7.72
C LYS A 69 1.86 -2.21 -8.26
N LEU A 70 1.12 -3.02 -7.50
CA LEU A 70 -0.21 -3.50 -7.87
C LEU A 70 -1.23 -2.37 -8.01
N TYR A 71 -1.12 -1.26 -7.28
CA TYR A 71 -2.07 -0.14 -7.36
C TYR A 71 -2.20 0.42 -8.79
N ARG A 72 -1.09 0.50 -9.54
CA ARG A 72 -1.13 0.95 -10.94
C ARG A 72 -1.81 -0.07 -11.86
N GLU A 73 -1.61 -1.37 -11.61
CA GLU A 73 -2.24 -2.44 -12.39
C GLU A 73 -3.75 -2.43 -12.19
N ILE A 74 -4.24 -2.33 -10.95
CA ILE A 74 -5.68 -2.34 -10.67
C ILE A 74 -6.38 -1.07 -11.15
N GLU A 75 -5.72 0.09 -11.12
CA GLU A 75 -6.24 1.32 -11.70
C GLU A 75 -6.45 1.15 -13.21
N ALA A 76 -5.44 0.65 -13.92
CA ALA A 76 -5.52 0.39 -15.36
C ALA A 76 -6.59 -0.67 -15.70
N GLU A 77 -6.65 -1.75 -14.92
CA GLU A 77 -7.58 -2.85 -15.17
C GLU A 77 -9.03 -2.45 -14.89
N SER A 78 -9.29 -1.75 -13.80
CA SER A 78 -10.64 -1.35 -13.38
C SER A 78 -11.14 -0.12 -14.15
N GLY A 79 -10.26 0.79 -14.55
CA GLY A 79 -10.60 2.14 -15.02
C GLY A 79 -11.02 3.09 -13.89
N GLN A 80 -10.85 2.69 -12.63
CA GLN A 80 -11.11 3.50 -11.45
C GLN A 80 -9.80 4.12 -10.97
N ASN A 81 -9.77 5.45 -10.86
CA ASN A 81 -8.62 6.14 -10.29
C ASN A 81 -8.49 5.83 -8.79
N ALA A 82 -7.28 5.47 -8.37
CA ALA A 82 -6.94 5.12 -7.00
C ALA A 82 -6.37 6.29 -6.19
N GLY A 83 -6.25 7.48 -6.79
CA GLY A 83 -5.68 8.68 -6.16
C GLY A 83 -4.22 8.50 -5.77
N LEU A 84 -3.44 7.70 -6.50
CA LEU A 84 -2.08 7.34 -6.12
C LEU A 84 -1.11 8.52 -6.27
N HIS A 85 -0.50 8.95 -5.16
CA HIS A 85 0.51 9.99 -5.10
C HIS A 85 1.83 9.43 -4.56
N MET A 86 2.80 9.21 -5.45
CA MET A 86 4.14 8.75 -5.11
C MET A 86 5.04 9.94 -4.75
N THR A 87 4.88 10.49 -3.54
CA THR A 87 5.63 11.66 -3.07
C THR A 87 7.04 11.30 -2.60
N GLY A 88 7.30 10.01 -2.37
CA GLY A 88 8.39 9.57 -1.51
C GLY A 88 8.10 9.89 -0.04
N GLY A 89 8.92 9.31 0.84
CA GLY A 89 8.78 9.47 2.27
C GLY A 89 10.13 9.42 2.97
N VAL A 90 10.23 10.12 4.10
CA VAL A 90 11.46 10.22 4.90
C VAL A 90 11.16 9.76 6.32
N ASN A 91 11.83 8.69 6.73
CA ASN A 91 11.88 8.28 8.12
C ASN A 91 13.08 8.96 8.79
N MET A 92 12.83 9.95 9.64
CA MET A 92 13.89 10.73 10.31
C MET A 92 14.38 10.07 11.61
N ALA A 93 15.65 10.32 11.96
CA ALA A 93 16.24 9.94 13.24
C ALA A 93 16.86 11.16 13.93
N SER A 94 16.44 11.44 15.15
CA SER A 94 17.07 12.42 16.07
C SER A 94 17.74 11.75 17.27
N ASP A 95 17.69 10.42 17.33
CA ASP A 95 18.27 9.58 18.38
C ASP A 95 19.26 8.58 17.75
N PRO A 96 20.44 8.33 18.36
CA PRO A 96 21.43 7.39 17.82
C PRO A 96 20.91 5.97 17.60
N HIS A 97 20.05 5.44 18.48
CA HIS A 97 19.49 4.09 18.30
C HIS A 97 18.52 4.05 17.12
N ARG A 98 17.70 5.09 16.94
CA ARG A 98 16.84 5.23 15.76
C ARG A 98 17.67 5.31 14.48
N TRP A 99 18.81 6.02 14.51
CA TRP A 99 19.68 6.15 13.35
C TRP A 99 20.33 4.82 12.95
N GLU A 100 20.86 4.08 13.91
CA GLU A 100 21.41 2.74 13.67
C GLU A 100 20.34 1.77 13.15
N TRP A 101 19.12 1.84 13.67
CA TRP A 101 18.01 1.04 13.16
C TRP A 101 17.69 1.34 11.69
N LEU A 102 17.66 2.61 11.28
CA LEU A 102 17.41 2.99 9.89
C LEU A 102 18.52 2.52 8.94
N LYS A 103 19.79 2.59 9.36
CA LYS A 103 20.91 2.02 8.59
C LYS A 103 20.77 0.51 8.42
N SER A 104 20.40 -0.19 9.50
CA SER A 104 20.16 -1.64 9.43
C SER A 104 18.99 -1.98 8.51
N ALA A 105 17.90 -1.21 8.56
CA ALA A 105 16.75 -1.41 7.68
C ALA A 105 17.11 -1.16 6.20
N TRP A 106 17.91 -0.15 5.92
CA TRP A 106 18.44 0.09 4.57
C TRP A 106 19.29 -1.08 4.05
N ALA A 107 20.15 -1.67 4.90
CA ALA A 107 20.91 -2.86 4.51
C ALA A 107 20.01 -4.07 4.19
N VAL A 108 18.91 -4.25 4.93
CA VAL A 108 17.90 -5.27 4.63
C VAL A 108 17.27 -5.02 3.26
N PHE A 109 16.89 -3.78 2.96
CA PHE A 109 16.30 -3.41 1.67
C PHE A 109 17.21 -3.77 0.49
N GLN A 110 18.50 -3.48 0.62
CA GLN A 110 19.50 -3.88 -0.38
C GLN A 110 19.56 -5.40 -0.57
N SER A 111 19.37 -6.18 0.49
CA SER A 111 19.38 -7.65 0.42
C SER A 111 18.14 -8.25 -0.26
N VAL A 112 17.00 -7.54 -0.24
CA VAL A 112 15.74 -8.00 -0.86
C VAL A 112 15.42 -7.31 -2.19
N GLY A 113 16.36 -6.52 -2.73
CA GLY A 113 16.23 -5.88 -4.04
C GLY A 113 15.35 -4.62 -4.05
N ILE A 114 15.17 -3.95 -2.90
CA ILE A 114 14.50 -2.65 -2.83
C ILE A 114 15.56 -1.57 -3.09
N GLU A 115 15.59 -1.06 -4.31
CA GLU A 115 16.57 -0.05 -4.78
C GLU A 115 16.06 1.39 -4.66
N THR A 116 14.80 1.59 -4.29
CA THR A 116 14.14 2.89 -4.24
C THR A 116 14.50 3.71 -3.00
N ALA A 117 15.19 3.10 -2.04
CA ALA A 117 15.55 3.68 -0.75
C ALA A 117 17.04 4.03 -0.63
N ARG A 118 17.32 5.12 0.09
CA ARG A 118 18.68 5.59 0.41
C ARG A 118 18.71 6.32 1.74
N LEU A 119 19.85 6.27 2.40
CA LEU A 119 20.11 7.14 3.54
C LEU A 119 20.23 8.60 3.07
N VAL A 120 19.74 9.53 3.89
CA VAL A 120 19.74 10.98 3.62
C VAL A 120 20.32 11.76 4.80
N THR A 121 21.04 12.84 4.52
CA THR A 121 21.52 13.80 5.52
C THR A 121 20.41 14.78 5.93
N PRO A 122 20.57 15.50 7.06
CA PRO A 122 19.66 16.59 7.43
C PRO A 122 19.47 17.64 6.34
N GLU A 123 20.52 17.99 5.59
CA GLU A 123 20.45 18.94 4.47
C GLU A 123 19.58 18.39 3.35
N GLU A 124 19.77 17.13 2.96
CA GLU A 124 18.94 16.49 1.92
C GLU A 124 17.47 16.38 2.37
N ILE A 125 17.21 16.12 3.66
CA ILE A 125 15.85 16.13 4.22
C ILE A 125 15.20 17.51 4.06
N LYS A 126 15.96 18.58 4.31
CA LYS A 126 15.49 19.96 4.15
C LYS A 126 15.23 20.30 2.68
N GLU A 127 16.00 19.76 1.75
CA GLU A 127 15.75 19.88 0.32
C GLU A 127 14.48 19.13 -0.11
N ILE A 128 14.27 17.90 0.41
CA ILE A 128 13.08 17.08 0.12
C ILE A 128 11.81 17.74 0.68
N CYS A 129 11.86 18.25 1.91
CA CYS A 129 10.71 18.88 2.57
C CYS A 129 11.12 20.18 3.29
N PRO A 130 11.09 21.34 2.60
CA PRO A 130 11.60 22.61 3.13
C PRO A 130 10.93 23.11 4.42
N ILE A 131 9.72 22.63 4.73
CA ILE A 131 8.98 23.01 5.94
C ILE A 131 9.45 22.28 7.21
N VAL A 132 10.24 21.20 7.07
CA VAL A 132 10.74 20.41 8.21
C VAL A 132 11.84 21.16 8.95
N ASP A 133 11.79 21.20 10.28
CA ASP A 133 12.92 21.60 11.11
C ASP A 133 13.84 20.39 11.29
N VAL A 134 15.11 20.55 10.89
CA VAL A 134 16.13 19.49 10.95
C VAL A 134 17.07 19.66 12.15
N SER A 135 16.76 20.59 13.05
CA SER A 135 17.49 20.78 14.30
C SER A 135 17.51 19.49 15.12
N GLY A 136 18.70 18.95 15.41
CA GLY A 136 18.87 17.71 16.16
C GLY A 136 18.59 16.42 15.37
N VAL A 137 18.35 16.50 14.06
CA VAL A 137 18.24 15.33 13.18
C VAL A 137 19.65 14.83 12.83
N LEU A 138 19.88 13.52 12.99
CA LEU A 138 21.13 12.83 12.65
C LEU A 138 21.17 12.38 11.19
N GLY A 139 19.99 12.14 10.61
CA GLY A 139 19.80 11.66 9.24
C GLY A 139 18.43 11.02 9.08
N GLY A 140 18.19 10.38 7.94
CA GLY A 140 16.96 9.64 7.68
C GLY A 140 17.12 8.56 6.63
N LEU A 141 16.07 7.77 6.46
CA LEU A 141 15.92 6.84 5.35
C LEU A 141 14.83 7.39 4.44
N TYR A 142 15.21 7.79 3.23
CA TYR A 142 14.29 8.18 2.18
C TYR A 142 13.96 6.97 1.31
N ASP A 143 12.71 6.86 0.87
CA ASP A 143 12.29 5.90 -0.15
C ASP A 143 11.32 6.58 -1.13
N SER A 144 11.61 6.46 -2.42
CA SER A 144 10.74 6.99 -3.50
C SER A 144 9.48 6.14 -3.73
N ASN A 145 9.45 4.92 -3.17
CA ASN A 145 8.31 4.01 -3.18
C ASN A 145 7.38 4.20 -1.97
N GLU A 146 7.25 5.44 -1.48
CA GLU A 146 6.29 5.80 -0.43
C GLU A 146 5.37 6.91 -0.93
N GLY A 147 4.23 7.06 -0.27
CA GLY A 147 3.24 8.03 -0.67
C GLY A 147 1.91 7.85 0.03
N HIS A 148 0.86 8.31 -0.63
CA HIS A 148 -0.50 8.11 -0.17
C HIS A 148 -1.46 7.88 -1.34
N LEU A 149 -2.67 7.41 -1.02
CA LEU A 149 -3.70 7.14 -2.01
C LEU A 149 -5.10 7.49 -1.51
N ASP A 150 -6.11 7.37 -2.38
CA ASP A 150 -7.50 7.40 -1.97
C ASP A 150 -7.96 5.97 -1.60
N PRO A 151 -8.25 5.69 -0.30
CA PRO A 151 -8.66 4.35 0.12
C PRO A 151 -10.03 3.97 -0.44
N TYR A 152 -10.89 4.96 -0.73
CA TYR A 152 -12.17 4.73 -1.39
C TYR A 152 -11.95 4.27 -2.83
N GLY A 153 -11.30 5.11 -3.64
CA GLY A 153 -10.96 4.81 -5.03
C GLY A 153 -10.21 3.49 -5.19
N THR A 154 -9.26 3.19 -4.31
CA THR A 154 -8.49 1.94 -4.35
C THR A 154 -9.34 0.70 -4.06
N THR A 155 -10.25 0.77 -3.10
CA THR A 155 -11.16 -0.35 -2.81
C THR A 155 -12.10 -0.60 -3.99
N HIS A 156 -12.59 0.47 -4.61
CA HIS A 156 -13.41 0.38 -5.81
C HIS A 156 -12.61 -0.11 -7.04
N ALA A 157 -11.33 0.21 -7.14
CA ALA A 157 -10.45 -0.32 -8.19
C ALA A 157 -10.28 -1.83 -8.05
N TYR A 158 -10.00 -2.35 -6.84
CA TYR A 158 -9.97 -3.79 -6.59
C TYR A 158 -11.29 -4.47 -6.93
N ALA A 159 -12.41 -3.97 -6.40
CA ALA A 159 -13.73 -4.56 -6.63
C ALA A 159 -14.15 -4.49 -8.11
N GLY A 160 -13.83 -3.39 -8.80
CA GLY A 160 -14.09 -3.19 -10.22
C GLY A 160 -13.29 -4.15 -11.10
N ALA A 161 -12.00 -4.31 -10.82
CA ALA A 161 -11.16 -5.29 -11.50
C ALA A 161 -11.65 -6.73 -11.27
N ALA A 162 -12.01 -7.08 -10.03
CA ALA A 162 -12.59 -8.38 -9.71
C ALA A 162 -13.91 -8.65 -10.46
N ARG A 163 -14.81 -7.66 -10.54
CA ARG A 163 -16.07 -7.77 -11.30
C ARG A 163 -15.83 -8.02 -12.79
N LYS A 164 -14.85 -7.34 -13.41
CA LYS A 164 -14.48 -7.58 -14.82
C LYS A 164 -13.99 -9.01 -15.06
N ARG A 165 -13.49 -9.69 -14.03
CA ARG A 165 -13.06 -11.09 -14.06
C ARG A 165 -14.15 -12.09 -13.63
N GLY A 166 -15.37 -11.62 -13.36
CA GLY A 166 -16.53 -12.47 -13.09
C GLY A 166 -16.89 -12.67 -11.62
N ALA A 167 -16.27 -11.93 -10.69
CA ALA A 167 -16.73 -11.93 -9.29
C ALA A 167 -18.06 -11.19 -9.11
N ASP A 168 -18.87 -11.68 -8.19
CA ASP A 168 -20.02 -10.94 -7.66
C ASP A 168 -19.60 -10.11 -6.44
N VAL A 169 -20.14 -8.89 -6.33
CA VAL A 169 -19.96 -8.03 -5.15
C VAL A 169 -21.36 -7.61 -4.72
N ILE A 170 -21.76 -8.08 -3.54
CA ILE A 170 -23.12 -8.09 -3.02
C ILE A 170 -23.16 -7.19 -1.78
#